data_AF-A0A540NCB1-F1
#
_entry.id   AF-A0A540NCB1-F1
#
_cell.length_a   1.000
_cell.length_b   1.000
_cell.length_c   1.000
_cell.angle_alpha   90.00
_cell.angle_beta   90.00
_cell.angle_gamma   90.00
#
_symmetry.space_group_name_H-M   'P 1'
#
loop_
_entity.id
_entity.type
_entity.pdbx_description
1 polymer ?
#
loop_
_entity_poly.entity_id
_entity_poly.type
_entity_poly.pdbx_seq_one_letter_code
_entity_poly.pdbx_strand_id
1 'polypeptide(L)'
;MYNFVKRMREKYKKLNTFKMSVWKCCELLNEVVDDSDPDLDETQIEHLLQTAESIRKDYPSEDWLHLTAQIHDLGKYFKDKLNYNNPSYNTKCGIYSQGCGLETVTMSWRHEDYMYLVAKENGATLPQAGSFIIRYHSFYPLHKEGTYKHLMNKEDEDNLMWLQNIQSI
;
A
#
# COMPACT_ATOMS: atom_id res chain seq x y z
N MET A 1 16.88 9.04 3.49
CA MET A 1 15.77 8.19 3.01
C MET A 1 16.05 6.71 3.23
N TYR A 2 16.98 6.08 2.49
CA TYR A 2 17.22 4.63 2.53
C TYR A 2 17.42 4.03 3.95
N ASN A 3 18.36 4.58 4.74
CA ASN A 3 18.62 4.10 6.10
C ASN A 3 17.42 4.25 7.03
N PHE A 4 16.58 5.26 6.81
CA PHE A 4 15.36 5.46 7.59
C PHE A 4 14.37 4.33 7.31
N VAL A 5 14.08 4.07 6.03
CA VAL A 5 13.14 3.00 5.60
C VAL A 5 13.59 1.64 6.13
N LYS A 6 14.89 1.34 6.04
CA LYS A 6 15.45 0.09 6.57
C LYS A 6 15.21 -0.04 8.08
N ARG A 7 15.45 1.01 8.87
CA ARG A 7 15.18 0.98 10.32
C ARG A 7 13.71 0.78 10.65
N MET A 8 12.80 1.40 9.88
CA MET A 8 11.36 1.25 10.13
C MET A 8 10.87 -0.17 9.82
N ARG A 9 11.35 -0.77 8.71
CA ARG A 9 11.11 -2.18 8.40
C ARG A 9 11.59 -3.09 9.53
N GLU A 10 12.82 -2.93 10.01
CA GLU A 10 13.35 -3.72 11.13
C GLU A 10 12.60 -3.51 12.45
N LYS A 11 12.13 -2.29 12.71
CA LYS A 11 11.34 -1.96 13.91
C LYS A 11 10.00 -2.71 13.88
N TYR A 12 9.24 -2.55 12.81
CA TYR A 12 7.85 -3.02 12.74
C TYR A 12 7.72 -4.49 12.34
N LYS A 13 8.76 -5.11 11.75
CA LYS A 13 8.82 -6.55 11.48
C LYS A 13 8.62 -7.42 12.73
N LYS A 14 8.90 -6.88 13.91
CA LYS A 14 8.77 -7.58 15.19
C LYS A 14 7.31 -7.79 15.64
N LEU A 15 6.35 -7.10 15.03
CA LEU A 15 4.91 -7.18 15.35
C LEU A 15 4.59 -7.07 16.86
N ASN A 16 5.37 -6.29 17.61
CA ASN A 16 5.26 -6.19 19.07
C ASN A 16 4.68 -4.85 19.54
N THR A 17 4.09 -4.06 18.64
CA THR A 17 3.49 -2.76 18.98
C THR A 17 2.11 -2.92 19.61
N PHE A 18 1.25 -3.76 19.03
CA PHE A 18 -0.12 -4.03 19.48
C PHE A 18 -0.66 -5.31 18.81
N LYS A 19 -1.71 -5.90 19.39
CA LYS A 19 -2.41 -7.06 18.83
C LYS A 19 -3.91 -6.77 18.77
N MET A 20 -4.49 -6.85 17.58
CA MET A 20 -5.92 -6.61 17.36
C MET A 20 -6.42 -7.38 16.14
N SER A 21 -7.74 -7.53 16.01
CA SER A 21 -8.37 -8.06 14.79
C SER A 21 -8.43 -6.99 13.70
N VAL A 22 -8.61 -7.43 12.44
CA VAL A 22 -8.83 -6.53 11.29
C VAL A 22 -10.00 -5.58 11.56
N TRP A 23 -11.14 -6.12 12.00
CA TRP A 23 -12.33 -5.32 12.31
C TRP A 23 -12.05 -4.28 13.41
N LYS A 24 -11.29 -4.65 14.44
CA LYS A 24 -10.93 -3.70 15.49
C LYS A 24 -10.07 -2.56 14.95
N CYS A 25 -9.22 -2.82 13.97
CA CYS A 25 -8.48 -1.77 13.27
C CYS A 25 -9.39 -0.88 12.43
N CYS A 26 -10.39 -1.44 11.75
CA CYS A 26 -11.39 -0.66 11.02
C CYS A 26 -12.14 0.30 11.94
N GLU A 27 -12.56 -0.16 13.13
CA GLU A 27 -13.24 0.69 14.12
C GLU A 27 -12.40 1.89 14.55
N LEU A 28 -11.07 1.75 14.62
CA LEU A 28 -10.17 2.85 14.97
C LEU A 28 -10.10 3.93 13.88
N LEU A 29 -10.44 3.60 12.64
CA LEU A 29 -10.49 4.56 11.52
C LEU A 29 -11.76 5.41 11.50
N ASN A 30 -12.74 5.12 12.36
CA ASN A 30 -13.97 5.91 12.47
C ASN A 30 -13.71 7.37 12.91
N GLU A 31 -12.55 7.64 13.52
CA GLU A 31 -12.13 8.97 13.95
C GLU A 31 -11.11 9.61 13.00
N VAL A 32 -10.81 8.97 11.87
CA VAL A 32 -9.79 9.42 10.92
C VAL A 32 -10.44 9.89 9.64
N VAL A 33 -10.21 11.15 9.29
CA VAL A 33 -10.47 11.72 7.95
C VAL A 33 -9.11 11.96 7.28
N ASP A 34 -9.02 11.70 5.98
CA ASP A 34 -7.76 11.85 5.24
C ASP A 34 -7.62 13.23 4.60
N ASP A 35 -7.02 14.17 5.34
CA ASP A 35 -6.75 15.53 4.85
C ASP A 35 -5.88 15.61 3.58
N SER A 36 -5.28 14.50 3.13
CA SER A 36 -4.46 14.46 1.92
C SER A 36 -5.25 14.11 0.64
N ASP A 37 -6.47 13.60 0.79
CA ASP A 37 -7.35 13.30 -0.31
C ASP A 37 -8.41 14.42 -0.45
N PRO A 38 -8.35 15.25 -1.51
CA PRO A 38 -9.28 16.36 -1.69
C PRO A 38 -10.70 15.91 -2.05
N ASP A 39 -10.89 14.62 -2.38
CA ASP A 39 -12.16 14.08 -2.87
C ASP A 39 -12.94 13.32 -1.76
N LEU A 40 -12.37 13.18 -0.55
CA LEU A 40 -12.93 12.41 0.57
C LEU A 40 -13.24 13.31 1.78
N ASP A 41 -14.53 13.54 2.04
CA ASP A 41 -15.04 14.18 3.27
C ASP A 41 -15.50 13.15 4.34
N GLU A 42 -15.50 11.87 3.98
CA GLU A 42 -16.02 10.76 4.80
C GLU A 42 -14.95 10.16 5.73
N THR A 43 -15.38 9.38 6.71
CA THR A 43 -14.44 8.68 7.60
C THR A 43 -13.72 7.56 6.85
N GLN A 44 -12.49 7.25 7.27
CA GLN A 44 -11.71 6.19 6.62
C GLN A 44 -12.34 4.80 6.72
N ILE A 45 -13.21 4.52 7.71
CA ILE A 45 -13.96 3.27 7.75
C ILE A 45 -15.05 3.22 6.67
N GLU A 46 -15.74 4.33 6.40
CA GLU A 46 -16.74 4.42 5.34
C GLU A 46 -16.10 4.19 3.97
N HIS A 47 -14.98 4.86 3.70
CA HIS A 47 -14.17 4.63 2.51
C HIS A 47 -13.83 3.15 2.31
N LEU A 48 -13.26 2.49 3.32
CA LEU A 48 -12.90 1.06 3.24
C LEU A 48 -14.10 0.17 2.91
N LEU A 49 -15.25 0.44 3.53
CA LEU A 49 -16.47 -0.34 3.30
C LEU A 49 -17.07 -0.07 1.92
N GLN A 50 -17.06 1.18 1.45
CA GLN A 50 -17.55 1.54 0.12
C GLN A 50 -16.69 0.93 -0.97
N THR A 51 -15.35 1.05 -0.88
CA THR A 51 -14.44 0.43 -1.85
C THR A 51 -14.65 -1.09 -1.89
N ALA A 52 -14.73 -1.74 -0.72
CA ALA A 52 -14.94 -3.19 -0.66
C ALA A 52 -16.29 -3.62 -1.27
N GLU A 53 -17.38 -2.90 -0.98
CA GLU A 53 -18.70 -3.22 -1.54
C GLU A 53 -18.82 -2.93 -3.03
N SER A 54 -18.15 -1.89 -3.53
CA SER A 54 -18.12 -1.59 -4.96
C SER A 54 -17.37 -2.69 -5.72
N ILE A 55 -16.20 -3.06 -5.21
CA ILE A 55 -15.40 -4.19 -5.73
C ILE A 55 -16.17 -5.52 -5.66
N ARG A 56 -16.92 -5.77 -4.59
CA ARG A 56 -17.75 -6.98 -4.46
C ARG A 56 -18.85 -7.05 -5.53
N LYS A 57 -19.41 -5.91 -5.95
CA LYS A 57 -20.42 -5.85 -7.02
C LYS A 57 -19.81 -6.13 -8.39
N ASP A 58 -18.64 -5.54 -8.66
CA ASP A 58 -17.99 -5.63 -9.97
C ASP A 58 -17.24 -6.96 -10.17
N TYR A 59 -16.69 -7.53 -9.09
CA TYR A 59 -15.90 -8.76 -9.09
C TYR A 59 -16.41 -9.80 -8.08
N PRO A 60 -17.66 -10.29 -8.19
CA PRO A 60 -18.32 -11.07 -7.14
C PRO A 60 -17.65 -12.40 -6.80
N SER A 61 -16.82 -12.95 -7.68
CA SER A 61 -16.10 -14.22 -7.47
C SER A 61 -14.69 -14.06 -6.92
N GLU A 62 -14.20 -12.82 -6.75
CA GLU A 62 -12.82 -12.53 -6.35
C GLU A 62 -12.75 -12.10 -4.88
N ASP A 63 -13.09 -13.00 -3.95
CA ASP A 63 -13.19 -12.72 -2.51
C ASP A 63 -11.91 -12.07 -1.93
N TRP A 64 -10.74 -12.47 -2.43
CA TRP A 64 -9.46 -11.89 -2.02
C TRP A 64 -9.32 -10.41 -2.38
N LEU A 65 -9.98 -9.99 -3.47
CA LEU A 65 -9.98 -8.61 -3.94
C LEU A 65 -10.87 -7.74 -3.04
N HIS A 66 -12.00 -8.29 -2.58
CA HIS A 66 -12.90 -7.62 -1.62
C HIS A 66 -12.16 -7.37 -0.31
N LEU A 67 -11.46 -8.40 0.19
CA LEU A 67 -10.65 -8.27 1.41
C LEU A 67 -9.50 -7.27 1.22
N THR A 68 -8.81 -7.33 0.08
CA THR A 68 -7.73 -6.38 -0.25
C THR A 68 -8.24 -4.94 -0.21
N ALA A 69 -9.39 -4.68 -0.83
CA ALA A 69 -10.04 -3.37 -0.80
C ALA A 69 -10.42 -2.95 0.63
N GLN A 70 -10.89 -3.85 1.49
CA GLN A 70 -11.21 -3.51 2.87
C GLN A 70 -9.98 -3.16 3.73
N ILE A 71 -8.80 -3.72 3.43
CA ILE A 71 -7.63 -3.58 4.32
C ILE A 71 -6.55 -2.62 3.82
N HIS A 72 -6.64 -2.15 2.57
CA HIS A 72 -5.56 -1.42 1.90
C HIS A 72 -5.07 -0.19 2.69
N ASP A 73 -6.00 0.51 3.35
CA ASP A 73 -5.76 1.78 4.03
C ASP A 73 -5.67 1.68 5.57
N LEU A 74 -5.72 0.49 6.16
CA LEU A 74 -5.67 0.31 7.63
C LEU A 74 -4.44 0.95 8.29
N GLY A 75 -3.34 1.06 7.55
CA GLY A 75 -2.11 1.67 8.05
C GLY A 75 -2.23 3.18 8.29
N LYS A 76 -3.26 3.86 7.75
CA LYS A 76 -3.47 5.30 7.92
C LYS A 76 -3.75 5.70 9.36
N TYR A 77 -4.22 4.79 10.21
CA TYR A 77 -4.32 5.04 11.65
C TYR A 77 -2.94 5.25 12.30
N PHE A 78 -1.91 4.56 11.79
CA PHE A 78 -0.56 4.55 12.37
C PHE A 78 0.35 5.62 11.76
N LYS A 79 -0.21 6.80 11.39
CA LYS A 79 0.50 7.94 10.78
C LYS A 79 1.78 8.31 11.56
N ASP A 80 2.92 7.80 11.12
CA ASP A 80 4.23 8.32 11.50
C ASP A 80 4.52 9.55 10.61
N LYS A 81 4.64 10.75 11.19
CA LYS A 81 5.05 11.95 10.44
C LYS A 81 6.49 11.81 9.97
N LEU A 82 6.72 11.96 8.67
CA LEU A 82 8.04 11.74 8.05
C LEU A 82 8.68 13.07 7.65
N ASN A 83 9.93 13.26 8.09
CA ASN A 83 10.80 14.34 7.63
C ASN A 83 11.76 13.81 6.57
N TYR A 84 11.67 14.34 5.36
CA TYR A 84 12.51 13.96 4.23
C TYR A 84 13.53 15.06 3.94
N ASN A 85 14.81 14.79 4.18
CA ASN A 85 15.92 15.57 3.61
C ASN A 85 17.09 14.63 3.32
N ASN A 86 17.33 14.31 2.03
CA ASN A 86 18.60 13.74 1.58
C ASN A 86 18.79 13.90 0.04
N PRO A 87 19.79 14.66 -0.44
CA PRO A 87 20.01 14.97 -1.85
C PRO A 87 20.84 13.93 -2.66
N SER A 88 21.17 12.74 -2.14
CA SER A 88 22.21 11.86 -2.72
C SER A 88 21.82 10.93 -3.89
N TYR A 89 20.63 11.04 -4.51
CA TYR A 89 20.10 9.98 -5.40
C TYR A 89 19.68 10.43 -6.82
N ASN A 90 20.46 11.30 -7.48
CA ASN A 90 20.11 11.89 -8.79
C ASN A 90 20.64 11.10 -10.03
N THR A 91 20.10 9.90 -10.29
CA THR A 91 20.23 9.24 -11.61
C THR A 91 18.89 8.60 -12.00
N LYS A 92 18.66 8.29 -13.29
CA LYS A 92 17.38 7.73 -13.80
C LYS A 92 16.94 6.43 -13.09
N CYS A 93 17.90 5.61 -12.66
CA CYS A 93 17.64 4.40 -11.86
C CYS A 93 18.14 4.51 -10.41
N GLY A 94 18.70 5.65 -10.01
CA GLY A 94 19.35 5.80 -8.70
C GLY A 94 20.43 4.73 -8.47
N ILE A 95 20.13 3.86 -7.49
CA ILE A 95 20.97 2.73 -7.06
C ILE A 95 20.44 1.36 -7.56
N TYR A 96 19.44 1.34 -8.43
CA TYR A 96 18.75 0.14 -8.90
C TYR A 96 19.14 -0.24 -10.34
N SER A 97 19.00 -1.52 -10.68
CA SER A 97 19.10 -1.99 -12.06
C SER A 97 17.76 -1.87 -12.79
N GLN A 98 17.81 -1.75 -14.11
CA GLN A 98 16.61 -1.79 -14.94
C GLN A 98 15.92 -3.16 -14.81
N GLY A 99 14.59 -3.17 -14.67
CA GLY A 99 13.81 -4.40 -14.52
C GLY A 99 14.08 -5.20 -13.24
N CYS A 100 14.64 -4.57 -12.20
CA CYS A 100 14.96 -5.25 -10.94
C CYS A 100 13.74 -5.75 -10.16
N GLY A 101 12.54 -5.29 -10.53
CA GLY A 101 11.30 -5.55 -9.82
C GLY A 101 11.09 -4.54 -8.70
N LEU A 102 9.86 -4.05 -8.56
CA LEU A 102 9.50 -3.02 -7.56
C LEU A 102 9.72 -3.49 -6.13
N GLU A 103 9.65 -4.80 -5.86
CA GLU A 103 9.92 -5.34 -4.53
C GLU A 103 11.30 -4.93 -4.00
N THR A 104 12.30 -4.90 -4.88
CA THR A 104 13.70 -4.56 -4.60
C THR A 104 13.93 -3.05 -4.47
N VAL A 105 13.00 -2.24 -4.97
CA VAL A 105 13.04 -0.79 -4.88
C VAL A 105 12.67 -0.36 -3.45
N THR A 106 13.54 0.43 -2.84
CA THR A 106 13.25 1.05 -1.54
C THR A 106 12.31 2.22 -1.76
N MET A 107 11.04 1.99 -1.42
CA MET A 107 9.98 3.00 -1.43
C MET A 107 10.06 3.89 -0.17
N SER A 108 9.42 5.05 -0.22
CA SER A 108 9.20 5.87 0.98
C SER A 108 8.35 5.08 1.96
N TRP A 109 8.83 4.90 3.19
CA TRP A 109 8.08 4.23 4.25
C TRP A 109 6.76 4.95 4.49
N ARG A 110 5.63 4.32 4.23
CA ARG A 110 4.29 4.91 4.44
C ARG A 110 3.33 3.81 4.92
N HIS A 111 2.02 4.10 4.98
CA HIS A 111 1.03 3.14 5.48
C HIS A 111 0.96 1.86 4.64
N GLU A 112 1.28 1.96 3.36
CA GLU A 112 1.32 0.87 2.39
C GLU A 112 2.45 -0.13 2.70
N ASP A 113 3.67 0.35 2.91
CA ASP A 113 4.82 -0.47 3.31
C ASP A 113 4.57 -1.12 4.68
N TYR A 114 3.93 -0.38 5.59
CA TYR A 114 3.56 -0.89 6.91
C TYR A 114 2.53 -2.02 6.80
N MET A 115 1.43 -1.81 6.07
CA MET A 115 0.37 -2.82 5.91
C MET A 115 0.84 -4.05 5.14
N TYR A 116 1.64 -3.88 4.09
CA TYR A 116 2.27 -5.00 3.40
C TYR A 116 3.11 -5.85 4.37
N LEU A 117 3.91 -5.21 5.22
CA LEU A 117 4.73 -5.89 6.22
C LEU A 117 3.88 -6.56 7.30
N VAL A 118 2.84 -5.91 7.81
CA VAL A 118 1.89 -6.51 8.77
C VAL A 118 1.22 -7.74 8.19
N ALA A 119 0.71 -7.67 6.95
CA ALA A 119 0.07 -8.80 6.28
C ALA A 119 1.06 -9.96 6.10
N LYS A 120 2.27 -9.67 5.62
CA LYS A 120 3.32 -10.67 5.39
C LYS A 120 3.74 -11.39 6.68
N GLU A 121 4.06 -10.63 7.73
CA GLU A 121 4.58 -11.19 8.98
C GLU A 121 3.48 -11.87 9.83
N ASN A 122 2.20 -11.54 9.60
CA ASN A 122 1.07 -12.30 10.16
C ASN A 122 0.69 -13.54 9.32
N GLY A 123 1.40 -13.83 8.23
CA GLY A 123 1.15 -15.01 7.39
C GLY A 123 -0.14 -14.93 6.57
N ALA A 124 -0.57 -13.73 6.18
CA ALA A 124 -1.74 -13.56 5.32
C ALA A 124 -1.58 -14.34 4.01
N THR A 125 -2.65 -15.02 3.59
CA THR A 125 -2.67 -15.88 2.39
C THR A 125 -3.17 -15.13 1.15
N LEU A 126 -2.99 -13.80 1.11
CA LEU A 126 -3.37 -13.00 -0.05
C LEU A 126 -2.56 -13.43 -1.27
N PRO A 127 -3.17 -13.46 -2.46
CA PRO A 127 -2.40 -13.63 -3.68
C PRO A 127 -1.44 -12.45 -3.87
N GLN A 128 -0.47 -12.66 -4.75
CA GLN A 128 0.57 -11.67 -5.03
C GLN A 128 -0.01 -10.33 -5.48
N ALA A 129 -1.08 -10.35 -6.28
CA ALA A 129 -1.82 -9.16 -6.68
C ALA A 129 -2.35 -8.37 -5.47
N GLY A 130 -2.97 -9.03 -4.48
CA GLY A 130 -3.47 -8.37 -3.27
C GLY A 130 -2.35 -7.70 -2.48
N SER A 131 -1.21 -8.38 -2.34
CA SER A 131 -0.02 -7.81 -1.70
C SER A 131 0.55 -6.61 -2.47
N PHE A 132 0.52 -6.68 -3.81
CA PHE A 132 0.97 -5.60 -4.70
C PHE A 132 0.07 -4.36 -4.56
N ILE A 133 -1.25 -4.55 -4.56
CA ILE A 133 -2.22 -3.47 -4.35
C ILE A 133 -1.98 -2.77 -3.01
N ILE A 134 -1.90 -3.53 -1.91
CA ILE A 134 -1.65 -2.95 -0.58
C ILE A 134 -0.39 -2.10 -0.57
N ARG A 135 0.68 -2.55 -1.23
CA ARG A 135 1.98 -1.87 -1.18
C ARG A 135 2.11 -0.66 -2.12
N TYR A 136 1.39 -0.64 -3.24
CA TYR A 136 1.61 0.34 -4.31
C TYR A 136 0.39 1.20 -4.67
N HIS A 137 -0.74 1.08 -3.95
CA HIS A 137 -1.97 1.82 -4.27
C HIS A 137 -1.88 3.35 -4.14
N SER A 138 -0.88 3.91 -3.47
CA SER A 138 -0.66 5.37 -3.52
C SER A 138 0.62 5.75 -4.28
N PHE A 139 1.12 4.87 -5.16
CA PHE A 139 2.27 5.14 -6.03
C PHE A 139 1.83 5.79 -7.36
N TYR A 140 1.11 6.92 -7.28
CA TYR A 140 0.54 7.63 -8.44
C TYR A 140 1.51 7.89 -9.60
N PRO A 141 2.79 8.27 -9.36
CA PRO A 141 3.76 8.38 -10.44
C PRO A 141 3.85 7.14 -11.33
N LEU A 142 3.66 5.94 -10.77
CA LEU A 142 3.66 4.70 -11.54
C LEU A 142 2.33 4.45 -12.23
N HIS A 143 1.25 4.32 -11.47
CA HIS A 143 -0.02 3.79 -11.99
C HIS A 143 -0.89 4.83 -12.71
N LYS A 144 -0.70 6.12 -12.42
CA LYS A 144 -1.40 7.24 -13.08
C LYS A 144 -0.54 7.92 -14.14
N GLU A 145 0.70 8.28 -13.79
CA GLU A 145 1.59 9.04 -14.69
C GLU A 145 2.48 8.14 -15.57
N GLY A 146 2.48 6.82 -15.35
CA GLY A 146 3.23 5.86 -16.15
C GLY A 146 4.76 5.92 -16.02
N THR A 147 5.27 6.60 -14.99
CA THR A 147 6.71 6.71 -14.70
C THR A 147 7.23 5.48 -13.94
N TYR A 148 8.54 5.35 -13.75
CA TYR A 148 9.19 4.19 -13.07
C TYR A 148 8.98 2.80 -13.69
N LYS A 149 8.27 2.67 -14.82
CA LYS A 149 8.09 1.39 -15.56
C LYS A 149 9.39 0.68 -15.90
N HIS A 150 10.49 1.41 -16.07
CA HIS A 150 11.81 0.82 -16.33
C HIS A 150 12.37 0.01 -15.16
N LEU A 151 11.79 0.09 -13.96
CA LEU A 151 12.18 -0.72 -12.79
C LEU A 151 11.33 -1.99 -12.64
N MET A 152 10.20 -2.07 -13.33
CA MET A 152 9.25 -3.19 -13.23
C MET A 152 9.80 -4.46 -13.86
N ASN A 153 9.51 -5.59 -13.24
CA ASN A 153 9.64 -6.91 -13.87
C ASN A 153 8.27 -7.36 -14.45
N LYS A 154 8.23 -8.53 -15.10
CA LYS A 154 7.00 -9.05 -15.73
C LYS A 154 5.84 -9.23 -14.74
N GLU A 155 6.16 -9.64 -13.52
CA GLU A 155 5.19 -9.86 -12.47
C GLU A 155 4.57 -8.54 -11.97
N ASP A 156 5.38 -7.49 -11.85
CA ASP A 156 4.87 -6.16 -11.52
C ASP A 156 3.91 -5.65 -12.60
N GLU A 157 4.18 -5.94 -13.88
CA GLU A 157 3.30 -5.57 -15.00
C GLU A 157 1.94 -6.27 -14.91
N ASP A 158 1.93 -7.57 -14.60
CA ASP A 158 0.71 -8.36 -14.47
C ASP A 158 -0.13 -7.89 -13.27
N ASN A 159 0.52 -7.54 -12.16
CA ASN A 159 -0.16 -7.02 -10.97
C ASN A 159 -0.63 -5.57 -11.11
N LEU A 160 0.05 -4.76 -11.93
CA LEU A 160 -0.35 -3.37 -12.18
C LEU A 160 -1.76 -3.27 -12.79
N MET A 161 -2.14 -4.24 -13.63
CA MET A 161 -3.47 -4.33 -14.21
C MET A 161 -4.56 -4.41 -13.12
N TRP A 162 -4.34 -5.23 -12.08
CA TRP A 162 -5.27 -5.34 -10.96
C TRP A 162 -5.37 -4.06 -10.13
N LEU A 163 -4.23 -3.38 -9.93
CA LEU A 163 -4.21 -2.12 -9.20
C LEU A 163 -4.99 -1.02 -9.95
N GLN A 164 -4.86 -0.95 -11.27
CA GLN A 164 -5.56 0.04 -12.08
C GLN A 164 -7.08 -0.18 -12.04
N ASN A 165 -7.55 -1.43 -12.01
CA ASN A 165 -8.97 -1.75 -11.92
C ASN A 165 -9.60 -1.28 -10.60
N ILE A 166 -8.88 -1.37 -9.48
CA ILE A 166 -9.41 -0.95 -8.18
C ILE A 166 -9.49 0.57 -8.05
N GLN A 167 -8.58 1.30 -8.68
CA GLN A 167 -8.58 2.77 -8.63
C GLN A 167 -9.55 3.44 -9.60
N SER A 168 -10.11 2.68 -10.53
CA SER A 168 -11.14 3.17 -11.47
C SER A 168 -12.57 3.07 -10.91
N ILE A 169 -12.72 2.56 -9.70
CA ILE A 169 -14.00 2.34 -8.99
C ILE A 169 -14.14 3.40 -7.91
#